data_AF-A0A3S4SCT8-F1
#
_entry.id   AF-A0A3S4SCT8-F1
#
_cell.length_a   1.000
_cell.length_b   1.000
_cell.length_c   1.000
_cell.angle_alpha   90.00
_cell.angle_beta   90.00
_cell.angle_gamma   90.00
#
_symmetry.space_group_name_H-M   'P 1'
#
loop_
_entity.id
_entity.type
_entity.pdbx_description
1 polymer ?
#
loop_
_entity_poly.entity_id
_entity_poly.type
_entity_poly.pdbx_seq_one_letter_code
_entity_poly.pdbx_strand_id
1 'polypeptide(L)' 'MSEYPEVELVAPTDIVKGDVIEDPARRRWLTVHEIKMLTDAVDGAYSFYGSGPDDRVTYEGSELVRRRR' A
#
# COMPACT_ATOMS: atom_id res chain seq x y z
N MET A 1 17.63 21.22 1.15
CA MET A 1 16.81 20.16 1.78
C MET A 1 16.07 19.49 0.65
N SER A 2 16.27 18.19 0.43
CA SER A 2 15.57 17.50 -0.65
C SER A 2 14.10 17.41 -0.26
N GLU A 3 13.20 18.14 -0.92
CA GLU A 3 11.77 18.22 -0.59
C GLU A 3 10.97 17.01 -1.09
N TYR A 4 11.62 15.87 -1.27
CA TYR A 4 10.98 14.65 -1.73
C TYR A 4 11.03 13.59 -0.63
N PRO A 5 9.88 13.00 -0.25
CA PRO A 5 9.86 11.91 0.70
C PRO A 5 10.71 10.75 0.18
N GLU A 6 11.52 10.16 1.05
CA GLU A 6 12.34 9.00 0.70
C GLU A 6 11.42 7.82 0.39
N VAL A 7 11.64 7.14 -0.74
CA VAL A 7 10.82 5.99 -1.14
C VAL A 7 11.58 4.70 -0.87
N GLU A 8 10.98 3.83 -0.06
CA GLU A 8 11.49 2.48 0.22
C GLU A 8 10.60 1.39 -0.39
N LEU A 9 11.17 0.19 -0.56
CA LEU A 9 10.46 -1.02 -0.96
C LEU A 9 10.30 -1.92 0.26
N VAL A 10 9.07 -2.27 0.60
CA VAL A 10 8.73 -3.09 1.78
C VAL A 10 7.71 -4.16 1.44
N ALA A 11 7.60 -5.19 2.28
CA ALA A 11 6.57 -6.20 2.13
C ALA A 11 5.18 -5.62 2.51
N PRO A 12 4.07 -6.13 1.95
CA PRO A 12 2.73 -5.73 2.32
C PRO A 12 2.43 -5.92 3.82
N THR A 13 3.08 -6.91 4.46
CA THR A 13 2.97 -7.18 5.90
C THR A 13 3.59 -6.09 6.78
N ASP A 14 4.50 -5.27 6.23
CA ASP A 14 5.18 -4.20 6.96
C ASP A 14 4.44 -2.85 6.87
N ILE A 15 3.35 -2.81 6.09
CA ILE A 15 2.52 -1.61 5.92
C ILE A 15 1.57 -1.47 7.10
N VAL A 16 1.50 -0.27 7.67
CA VAL A 16 0.63 0.07 8.79
C VAL A 16 -0.29 1.24 8.46
N LYS A 17 -1.33 1.44 9.29
CA LYS A 17 -2.21 2.61 9.16
C LYS A 17 -1.38 3.89 9.32
N GLY A 18 -1.61 4.85 8.43
CA GLY A 18 -0.88 6.11 8.34
C GLY A 18 0.23 6.10 7.30
N ASP A 19 0.69 4.93 6.84
CA ASP A 19 1.68 4.85 5.77
C ASP A 19 1.15 5.44 4.47
N VAL A 20 2.06 6.02 3.68
CA VAL A 20 1.75 6.55 2.35
C VAL A 20 2.39 5.65 1.30
N ILE A 21 1.57 4.90 0.57
CA ILE A 21 2.01 3.90 -0.41
C ILE A 21 1.63 4.28 -1.83
N GLU A 22 2.39 3.80 -2.82
CA GLU A 22 2.07 4.06 -4.22
C GLU A 22 0.80 3.31 -4.65
N ASP A 23 -0.02 3.91 -5.51
CA ASP A 23 -1.09 3.26 -6.24
C ASP A 23 -0.73 3.39 -7.74
N PRO A 24 -0.04 2.39 -8.30
CA PRO A 24 0.47 2.47 -9.67
C PRO A 24 -0.66 2.49 -10.71
N ALA A 25 -1.79 1.84 -10.42
CA ALA A 25 -2.94 1.81 -11.31
C ALA A 25 -3.56 3.19 -11.51
N ARG A 26 -3.61 4.00 -10.44
CA ARG A 26 -4.13 5.37 -10.48
C ARG A 26 -3.04 6.45 -10.50
N ARG A 27 -1.76 6.07 -10.59
CA ARG A 27 -0.57 6.96 -10.60
C ARG A 27 -0.59 8.00 -9.47
N ARG A 28 -0.90 7.56 -8.25
CA ARG A 28 -1.03 8.43 -7.08
C ARG A 28 -0.41 7.79 -5.84
N TRP A 29 -0.47 8.52 -4.73
CA TRP A 29 -0.09 8.01 -3.41
C TRP A 29 -1.32 7.92 -2.52
N LEU A 30 -1.45 6.80 -1.82
CA LEU A 30 -2.56 6.45 -0.95
C LEU A 30 -2.10 6.50 0.50
N THR A 31 -2.80 7.26 1.35
CA THR A 31 -2.63 7.15 2.81
C THR A 31 -3.47 5.99 3.32
N VAL A 32 -2.86 5.05 4.03
CA VAL A 32 -3.52 3.83 4.50
C VAL A 32 -4.35 4.13 5.76
N HIS A 33 -5.66 3.94 5.66
CA HIS A 33 -6.61 4.06 6.78
C HIS A 33 -7.10 2.69 7.28
N GLU A 34 -7.23 1.70 6.41
CA GLU A 34 -7.65 0.34 6.74
C GLU A 34 -6.87 -0.69 5.91
N ILE A 35 -6.67 -1.88 6.48
CA ILE A 35 -5.91 -2.98 5.88
C ILE A 35 -6.73 -4.25 6.00
N LYS A 36 -6.89 -4.99 4.90
CA LYS A 36 -7.54 -6.30 4.89
C LYS A 36 -6.68 -7.32 4.16
N MET A 37 -6.53 -8.50 4.75
CA MET A 37 -5.92 -9.65 4.11
C MET A 37 -7.00 -10.48 3.41
N LEU A 38 -6.75 -10.85 2.17
CA LEU A 38 -7.53 -11.77 1.35
C LEU A 38 -6.79 -13.11 1.34
N THR A 39 -7.46 -14.16 1.79
CA THR A 39 -6.85 -15.48 2.03
C THR A 39 -7.00 -16.46 0.87
N ASP A 40 -7.60 -16.03 -0.24
CA ASP A 40 -7.88 -16.85 -1.43
C ASP A 40 -6.79 -16.80 -2.51
N ALA A 41 -5.82 -15.89 -2.40
CA ALA A 41 -4.63 -15.85 -3.24
C ALA A 41 -3.58 -16.88 -2.78
N VAL A 42 -2.82 -17.44 -3.72
CA VAL A 42 -1.82 -18.51 -3.49
C VAL A 42 -0.80 -18.13 -2.40
N ASP A 43 -0.39 -16.86 -2.37
CA ASP A 43 0.52 -16.28 -1.37
C ASP A 43 -0.20 -15.33 -0.38
N GLY A 44 -1.54 -15.27 -0.43
CA GLY A 44 -2.36 -14.23 0.19
C GLY A 44 -2.29 -12.89 -0.56
N ALA A 45 -3.28 -12.02 -0.36
CA ALA A 45 -3.27 -10.66 -0.91
C ALA A 45 -3.68 -9.64 0.16
N TYR A 46 -3.24 -8.39 0.02
CA TYR A 46 -3.47 -7.31 0.96
C TYR A 46 -4.15 -6.15 0.26
N SER A 47 -5.33 -5.77 0.72
CA SER A 47 -6.01 -4.55 0.30
C SER A 47 -5.79 -3.45 1.33
N PHE A 48 -5.23 -2.34 0.87
CA PHE A 48 -5.05 -1.11 1.64
C PHE A 48 -6.08 -0.09 1.20
N TYR A 49 -6.82 0.47 2.14
CA TYR A 49 -7.91 1.41 1.88
C TYR A 49 -7.53 2.81 2.37
N GLY A 50 -7.83 3.80 1.54
CA GLY A 50 -7.72 5.22 1.86
C GLY A 50 -9.01 5.78 2.47
N SER A 51 -9.32 7.04 2.18
CA SER A 51 -10.42 7.76 2.84
C SER A 51 -11.77 7.64 2.12
N GLY A 52 -11.77 7.17 0.87
CA GLY A 52 -12.98 6.97 0.07
C GLY A 52 -13.43 5.51 -0.03
N PRO A 53 -14.72 5.25 -0.37
CA PRO A 53 -15.27 3.89 -0.46
C PRO A 53 -14.60 3.01 -1.54
N ASP A 54 -14.15 3.63 -2.63
CA ASP A 54 -13.40 2.96 -3.71
C ASP A 54 -11.91 3.30 -3.68
N ASP A 55 -11.45 3.91 -2.59
CA ASP A 55 -10.06 4.32 -2.42
C ASP A 55 -9.27 3.13 -1.89
N ARG A 56 -8.79 2.27 -2.79
CA ARG A 56 -8.01 1.08 -2.41
C ARG A 56 -6.94 0.73 -3.42
N VAL A 57 -5.91 0.06 -2.94
CA VAL A 57 -4.90 -0.65 -3.74
C VAL A 57 -4.74 -2.07 -3.17
N THR A 58 -4.57 -3.06 -4.04
CA THR A 58 -4.35 -4.45 -3.65
C THR A 58 -2.98 -4.89 -4.14
N TYR A 59 -2.26 -5.59 -3.27
CA TYR A 59 -0.99 -6.23 -3.57
C TYR A 59 -1.06 -7.72 -3.26
N GLU A 60 -0.40 -8.54 -4.07
CA GLU A 60 -0.14 -9.93 -3.71
C GLU A 60 0.88 -9.98 -2.55
N GLY A 61 0.83 -11.03 -1.74
CA GLY A 61 1.71 -11.18 -0.57
C GLY A 61 3.20 -11.24 -0.92
N SER A 62 3.53 -11.64 -2.15
CA SER A 62 4.89 -11.70 -2.69
C SER A 62 5.34 -10.42 -3.40
N GLU A 63 4.45 -9.43 -3.60
CA GLU A 63 4.82 -8.14 -4.20
C GLU A 63 5.54 -7.23 -3.22
N LEU A 64 6.30 -6.27 -3.76
CA LEU A 64 6.89 -5.19 -2.96
C LEU A 64 6.08 -3.90 -3.13
N VAL A 65 5.84 -3.24 -2.01
CA VAL A 65 5.11 -1.97 -1.94
C VAL A 65 6.10 -0.82 -1.86
N ARG A 66 5.87 0.22 -2.66
CA ARG A 66 6.62 1.48 -2.58
C ARG A 66 5.98 2.36 -1.51
N ARG A 67 6.71 2.64 -0.43
CA ARG A 67 6.27 3.48 0.71
C ARG A 67 7.11 4.74 0.81
N ARG A 68 6.46 5.88 1.09
CA ARG A 68 7.11 7.15 1.44
C ARG A 68 7.39 7.22 2.94
N ARG A 69 8.60 7.64 3.30
CA ARG A 69 8.99 8.06 4.65
C ARG A 69 8.92 9.58 4.82
#